data_AF-A0A7S4SQN3-F1
#
_entry.id   AF-A0A7S4SQN3-F1
#
_cell.length_a   1.000
_cell.length_b   1.000
_cell.length_c   1.000
_cell.angle_alpha   90.00
_cell.angle_beta   90.00
_cell.angle_gamma   90.00
#
_symmetry.space_group_name_H-M   'P 1'
#
loop_
_entity.id
_entity.type
_entity.pdbx_description
1 polymer ?
#
loop_
_entity_poly.entity_id
_entity_poly.type
_entity_poly.pdbx_seq_one_letter_code
_entity_poly.pdbx_strand_id
1 'polypeptide(L)'
;QQGYRRVEHPNVEAYTELLDGYAKAGMLDKALSTFQLMKKRNVNPNEYTYTCMVGALARANRVPYAKKMIQFMKDAEVMPIAATYNALITGMLNDASFDDTNR
;
A
#
# COMPACT_ATOMS: atom_id res chain seq x y z
N GLN A 1 -30.78 -13.16 -20.19
CA GLN A 1 -30.56 -11.75 -20.55
C GLN A 1 -29.39 -11.24 -19.70
N GLN A 2 -28.26 -10.94 -20.32
CA GLN A 2 -27.05 -10.51 -19.64
C GLN A 2 -27.19 -9.02 -19.28
N GLY A 3 -27.42 -8.73 -17.99
CA GLY A 3 -27.38 -7.38 -17.46
C GLY A 3 -25.93 -6.92 -17.41
N TYR A 4 -25.59 -5.95 -18.25
CA TYR A 4 -24.34 -5.22 -18.19
C TYR A 4 -24.06 -4.81 -16.74
N ARG A 5 -23.06 -5.43 -16.11
CA ARG A 5 -22.44 -4.88 -14.90
C ARG A 5 -21.90 -3.52 -15.33
N ARG A 6 -22.62 -2.46 -14.99
CA ARG A 6 -22.08 -1.10 -15.07
C ARG A 6 -20.76 -1.16 -14.31
N VAL A 7 -19.65 -0.89 -14.99
CA VAL A 7 -18.39 -0.60 -14.33
C VAL A 7 -18.59 0.78 -13.73
N GLU A 8 -19.29 0.82 -12.60
CA GLU A 8 -19.47 2.02 -11.80
C GLU A 8 -18.08 2.41 -11.29
N HIS A 9 -17.71 3.66 -11.55
CA HIS A 9 -16.59 4.46 -11.06
C HIS A 9 -15.42 3.70 -10.41
N PRO A 10 -14.15 3.94 -10.80
CA PRO A 10 -13.01 3.32 -10.14
C PRO A 10 -13.05 3.61 -8.63
N ASN A 11 -13.52 2.63 -7.86
CA ASN A 11 -13.80 2.81 -6.44
C ASN A 11 -12.47 2.72 -5.68
N VAL A 12 -12.28 3.62 -4.72
CA VAL A 12 -11.15 3.59 -3.77
C VAL A 12 -10.98 2.19 -3.19
N GLU A 13 -12.08 1.49 -2.93
CA GLU A 13 -12.11 0.12 -2.43
C GLU A 13 -11.42 -0.86 -3.39
N ALA A 14 -11.77 -0.87 -4.67
CA ALA A 14 -11.17 -1.78 -5.66
C ALA A 14 -9.67 -1.53 -5.85
N TYR A 15 -9.24 -0.27 -5.83
CA TYR A 15 -7.82 0.07 -5.84
C TYR A 15 -7.11 -0.40 -4.58
N THR A 16 -7.74 -0.20 -3.42
CA THR A 16 -7.18 -0.58 -2.12
C THR A 16 -7.06 -2.10 -2.01
N GLU A 17 -8.04 -2.86 -2.48
CA GLU A 17 -7.98 -4.33 -2.54
C GLU A 17 -6.85 -4.83 -3.45
N LEU A 18 -6.72 -4.26 -4.66
CA LEU A 18 -5.62 -4.62 -5.56
C LEU A 18 -4.25 -4.28 -4.95
N LEU A 19 -4.14 -3.12 -4.32
CA LEU A 19 -2.92 -2.67 -3.64
C LEU A 19 -2.55 -3.58 -2.47
N ASP A 20 -3.53 -3.93 -1.63
CA ASP A 20 -3.33 -4.83 -0.50
C ASP A 20 -2.92 -6.23 -0.98
N GLY A 21 -3.58 -6.75 -2.03
CA GLY A 21 -3.21 -8.02 -2.66
C GLY A 21 -1.77 -8.03 -3.19
N TYR A 22 -1.37 -7.01 -3.98
CA TYR A 22 0.01 -6.90 -4.47
C TYR A 22 1.01 -6.69 -3.35
N ALA A 23 0.68 -5.88 -2.34
CA ALA A 23 1.52 -5.67 -1.17
C ALA A 23 1.77 -6.99 -0.44
N LYS A 24 0.72 -7.75 -0.11
CA LYS A 24 0.82 -9.05 0.59
C LYS A 24 1.60 -10.08 -0.23
N ALA A 25 1.45 -10.07 -1.56
CA ALA A 25 2.21 -10.92 -2.47
C ALA A 25 3.66 -10.48 -2.71
N GLY A 26 4.13 -9.38 -2.08
CA GLY A 26 5.48 -8.86 -2.27
C GLY A 26 5.73 -8.22 -3.64
N MET A 27 4.69 -8.01 -4.44
CA MET A 27 4.76 -7.46 -5.79
C MET A 27 4.81 -5.93 -5.75
N LEU A 28 5.88 -5.38 -5.16
CA LEU A 28 6.00 -3.95 -4.88
C LEU A 28 5.83 -3.06 -6.13
N ASP A 29 6.38 -3.47 -7.27
CA ASP A 29 6.28 -2.70 -8.52
C ASP A 29 4.83 -2.56 -9.00
N LYS A 30 4.04 -3.65 -8.88
CA LYS A 30 2.62 -3.63 -9.22
C LYS A 30 1.83 -2.79 -8.23
N ALA A 31 2.16 -2.85 -6.94
CA ALA A 31 1.53 -2.00 -5.93
C ALA A 31 1.81 -0.51 -6.22
N LEU A 32 3.07 -0.12 -6.44
CA LEU A 32 3.45 1.26 -6.79
C LEU A 32 2.76 1.74 -8.06
N SER A 33 2.73 0.91 -9.11
CA SER A 33 2.06 1.24 -10.38
C SER A 33 0.55 1.45 -10.18
N THR A 34 -0.08 0.62 -9.35
CA THR A 34 -1.51 0.73 -9.03
C THR A 34 -1.81 2.00 -8.23
N PHE A 35 -0.95 2.34 -7.27
CA PHE A 35 -1.07 3.58 -6.47
C PHE A 35 -0.93 4.83 -7.36
N GLN A 36 0.04 4.83 -8.28
CA GLN A 36 0.19 5.91 -9.25
C GLN A 36 -1.00 6.01 -10.20
N LEU A 37 -1.54 4.87 -10.66
CA LEU A 37 -2.72 4.82 -11.51
C LEU A 37 -3.95 5.40 -10.79
N MET A 38 -4.13 5.07 -9.51
CA MET A 38 -5.20 5.61 -8.66
C MET A 38 -5.14 7.16 -8.65
N LYS A 39 -3.96 7.73 -8.35
CA LYS A 39 -3.74 9.18 -8.39
C LYS A 39 -3.96 9.79 -9.78
N LYS A 40 -3.46 9.13 -10.84
CA LYS A 40 -3.61 9.58 -12.24
C LYS A 40 -5.09 9.64 -12.67
N ARG A 41 -5.93 8.79 -12.08
CA ARG A 41 -7.38 8.79 -12.31
C ARG A 41 -8.15 9.69 -11.35
N ASN A 42 -7.46 10.55 -10.59
CA ASN A 42 -8.06 11.43 -9.59
C ASN A 42 -8.88 10.68 -8.52
N VAL A 43 -8.50 9.43 -8.24
CA VAL A 43 -9.05 8.66 -7.13
C VAL A 43 -8.13 8.91 -5.94
N ASN A 44 -8.68 9.49 -4.86
CA ASN A 44 -7.88 9.89 -3.71
C ASN A 44 -7.56 8.67 -2.83
N PRO A 45 -6.26 8.37 -2.58
CA PRO A 45 -5.88 7.35 -1.61
C PRO A 45 -6.37 7.70 -0.21
N ASN A 46 -6.89 6.72 0.50
CA ASN A 46 -7.31 6.88 1.90
C ASN A 46 -6.23 6.35 2.86
N GLU A 47 -6.50 6.41 4.16
CA GLU A 47 -5.61 5.98 5.22
C GLU A 47 -5.19 4.51 5.11
N TYR A 48 -6.08 3.65 4.63
CA TYR A 48 -5.80 2.23 4.39
C TYR A 48 -4.87 2.06 3.20
N THR A 49 -5.12 2.77 2.09
CA THR A 49 -4.26 2.75 0.90
C THR A 49 -2.81 3.10 1.25
N TYR A 50 -2.60 4.19 2.00
CA TYR A 50 -1.27 4.60 2.45
C TYR A 50 -0.64 3.57 3.40
N THR A 51 -1.42 3.04 4.35
CA THR A 51 -0.96 2.02 5.31
C THR A 51 -0.45 0.76 4.61
N CYS A 52 -1.17 0.27 3.59
CA CYS A 52 -0.74 -0.87 2.77
C CYS A 52 0.61 -0.60 2.08
N MET A 53 0.77 0.60 1.50
CA MET A 53 2.03 0.98 0.83
C MET A 53 3.20 1.09 1.82
N VAL A 54 2.97 1.66 3.01
CA VAL A 54 3.98 1.74 4.07
C VAL A 54 4.44 0.34 4.48
N GLY A 55 3.51 -0.58 4.74
CA GLY A 55 3.84 -1.96 5.09
C GLY A 55 4.55 -2.73 3.97
N ALA A 56 4.15 -2.51 2.72
CA ALA A 56 4.81 -3.12 1.56
C ALA A 56 6.26 -2.65 1.40
N LEU A 57 6.50 -1.34 1.51
CA LEU A 57 7.84 -0.75 1.43
C LEU A 57 8.71 -1.17 2.62
N ALA A 58 8.15 -1.23 3.82
CA ALA A 58 8.88 -1.68 5.00
C ALA A 58 9.35 -3.13 4.86
N ARG A 59 8.48 -4.06 4.46
CA ARG A 59 8.83 -5.48 4.23
C ARG A 59 9.81 -5.70 3.08
N ALA A 60 9.85 -4.79 2.11
CA ALA A 60 10.84 -4.84 1.02
C ALA A 60 12.20 -4.22 1.41
N ASN A 61 12.43 -3.98 2.71
CA ASN A 61 13.58 -3.26 3.23
C ASN A 61 13.82 -1.89 2.54
N ARG A 62 12.71 -1.20 2.20
CA ARG A 62 12.70 0.15 1.61
C ARG A 62 12.20 1.17 2.64
N VAL A 63 12.69 1.07 3.88
CA VAL A 63 12.26 1.89 5.03
C VAL A 63 12.30 3.41 4.75
N PRO A 64 13.32 3.98 4.07
CA PRO A 64 13.30 5.41 3.74
C PRO A 64 12.10 5.82 2.87
N TYR A 65 11.70 4.94 1.94
CA TYR A 65 10.52 5.17 1.09
C TYR A 65 9.22 4.97 1.86
N ALA A 66 9.17 4.02 2.79
CA ALA A 66 8.03 3.85 3.70
C ALA A 66 7.79 5.12 4.54
N LYS A 67 8.86 5.72 5.09
CA LYS A 67 8.78 7.00 5.81
C LYS A 67 8.34 8.16 4.91
N LYS A 68 8.83 8.23 3.67
CA LYS A 68 8.35 9.21 2.67
C LYS A 68 6.86 9.03 2.37
N MET A 69 6.37 7.80 2.34
CA MET A 69 4.93 7.54 2.13
C MET A 69 4.08 8.07 3.29
N ILE A 70 4.55 7.97 4.53
CA ILE A 70 3.90 8.61 5.69
C ILE A 70 3.91 10.13 5.56
N GLN A 71 5.00 10.72 5.05
CA GLN A 71 5.04 12.16 4.80
C GLN A 71 4.04 12.56 3.70
N PHE A 72 4.00 11.84 2.59
CA PHE A 72 3.03 12.09 1.52
C PHE A 72 1.57 11.95 1.98
N MET A 73 1.31 11.04 2.90
CA MET A 73 0.00 10.90 3.54
C MET A 73 -0.40 12.19 4.26
N LYS A 74 0.52 12.76 5.07
CA LYS A 74 0.32 14.03 5.79
C LYS A 74 0.19 15.22 4.84
N ASP A 75 1.02 15.29 3.80
CA ASP A 75 0.98 16.36 2.80
C ASP A 75 -0.33 16.34 1.99
N ALA A 76 -0.96 15.17 1.87
CA ALA A 76 -2.29 14.99 1.28
C ALA A 76 -3.44 15.18 2.28
N GLU A 77 -3.16 15.72 3.48
CA GLU A 77 -4.12 15.93 4.57
C GLU A 77 -4.81 14.65 5.06
N VAL A 78 -4.22 13.48 4.79
CA VAL A 78 -4.67 12.19 5.32
C VAL A 78 -3.87 11.89 6.58
N MET A 79 -4.54 11.63 7.70
CA MET A 79 -3.86 11.44 8.99
C MET A 79 -3.39 10.00 9.19
N PRO A 80 -2.08 9.75 9.42
CA PRO A 80 -1.60 8.40 9.74
C PRO A 80 -2.29 7.86 10.98
N ILE A 81 -2.77 6.63 10.89
CA ILE A 81 -3.41 5.91 12.00
C ILE A 81 -2.39 5.00 12.70
N ALA A 82 -2.74 4.47 13.88
CA ALA A 82 -1.87 3.54 14.60
C ALA A 82 -1.43 2.35 13.72
N ALA A 83 -2.33 1.84 12.87
CA ALA A 83 -2.04 0.77 11.92
C ALA A 83 -0.92 1.14 10.93
N THR A 84 -0.77 2.41 10.54
CA THR A 84 0.29 2.88 9.64
C THR A 84 1.67 2.69 10.26
N TYR A 85 1.84 3.07 11.52
CA TYR A 85 3.11 2.90 12.24
C TYR A 85 3.37 1.44 12.60
N ASN A 86 2.33 0.69 12.97
CA ASN A 86 2.45 -0.76 13.19
C ASN A 86 2.91 -1.46 11.91
N ALA A 87 2.35 -1.12 10.74
CA ALA A 87 2.76 -1.68 9.46
C ALA A 87 4.24 -1.39 9.14
N LEU A 88 4.74 -0.19 9.48
CA LEU A 88 6.15 0.15 9.37
C LEU A 88 7.03 -0.72 10.28
N ILE A 89 6.70 -0.80 11.57
CA ILE A 89 7.47 -1.55 12.56
C ILE A 89 7.47 -3.04 12.24
N THR A 90 6.30 -3.63 12.05
CA THR A 90 6.17 -5.06 11.71
C THR A 90 6.85 -5.37 10.39
N GLY A 91 6.77 -4.48 9.40
CA GLY A 91 7.46 -4.68 8.12
C GLY A 91 8.98 -4.67 8.26
N MET A 92 9.54 -3.88 9.16
CA MET A 92 10.98 -3.88 9.47
C MET A 92 11.42 -5.13 10.23
N LEU A 93 10.60 -5.60 11.18
CA LEU A 93 10.92 -6.79 11.99
C LEU A 93 10.84 -8.08 11.17
N ASN A 94 9.93 -8.16 10.21
CA ASN A 94 9.78 -9.34 9.36
C ASN A 94 10.94 -9.51 8.35
N ASP A 95 11.81 -8.52 8.12
CA ASP A 95 13.07 -8.72 7.38
C ASP A 95 14.17 -9.26 8.30
N ALA A 96 14.19 -8.81 9.57
CA ALA A 96 15.16 -9.25 10.57
C ALA A 96 15.00 -10.71 11.02
N SER A 97 13.84 -11.34 10.77
CA SER A 97 13.55 -12.72 11.17
C SER A 97 13.75 -13.76 10.06
N PHE A 98 14.20 -13.38 8.85
CA PHE A 98 14.45 -14.31 7.74
C PHE A 98 15.93 -14.45 7.35
N ASP A 99 16.85 -13.92 8.15
CA ASP A 99 18.30 -14.20 8.00
C ASP A 99 18.71 -15.59 8.56
N ASP A 100 17.74 -16.47 8.87
CA ASP A 100 18.02 -17.80 9.45
C ASP A 100 17.56 -18.98 8.55
N THR A 101 17.45 -18.77 7.23
CA THR A 101 17.13 -19.86 6.27
C THR A 101 18.04 -19.92 5.05
N ASN A 102 19.33 -19.63 5.22
CA ASN A 102 20.34 -20.10 4.27
C ASN A 102 21.48 -20.81 5.01
N ARG A 103 21.23 -22.07 5.37
CA ARG A 103 22.23 -23.04 5.79
C ARG A 103 22.21 -24.23 4.85
#